data_AF-A0A960N480-F1
#
_entry.id   AF-A0A960N480-F1
#
_cell.length_a   1.000
_cell.length_b   1.000
_cell.length_c   1.000
_cell.angle_alpha   90.00
_cell.angle_beta   90.00
_cell.angle_gamma   90.00
#
_symmetry.space_group_name_H-M   'P 1'
#
loop_
_entity.id
_entity.type
_entity.pdbx_description
1 polymer ?
#
loop_
_entity_poly.entity_id
_entity_poly.type
_entity_poly.pdbx_seq_one_letter_code
_entity_poly.pdbx_strand_id
1 'polypeptide(L)'
;AELFLSSTARDTDVIIRVSDVYPDGRSILIVDYPWCLRYRNGFDHEELMEPGTVYPVKFPVGWLSQVFGKGHRIRVTIASTGAPLYEPNPQNGKPFTLEFPDDATVATNTVHHSKSHASRILAPIAK
;
A
#
# COMPACT_ATOMS: atom_id res chain seq x y z
N ALA A 1 -5.14 -3.09 -6.66
CA ALA A 1 -4.47 -4.08 -5.80
C ALA A 1 -5.52 -4.83 -5.02
N GLU A 2 -5.26 -6.11 -4.75
CA GLU A 2 -6.04 -6.93 -3.81
C GLU A 2 -5.04 -7.53 -2.84
N LEU A 3 -4.95 -6.99 -1.64
CA LEU A 3 -3.97 -7.37 -0.63
C LEU A 3 -4.67 -8.02 0.56
N PHE A 4 -3.96 -8.90 1.24
CA PHE A 4 -4.28 -9.38 2.57
C PHE A 4 -3.22 -8.82 3.51
N LEU A 5 -3.63 -7.92 4.40
CA LEU A 5 -2.73 -7.18 5.27
C LEU A 5 -3.15 -7.36 6.73
N SER A 6 -2.18 -7.61 7.61
CA SER A 6 -2.35 -7.48 9.06
C SER A 6 -1.36 -6.45 9.60
N SER A 7 -1.71 -5.81 10.71
CA SER A 7 -0.85 -4.87 11.41
C SER A 7 -0.90 -5.13 12.91
N THR A 8 0.17 -4.78 13.63
CA THR A 8 0.12 -4.67 15.10
C THR A 8 -0.54 -3.37 15.57
N ALA A 9 -0.80 -2.43 14.66
CA ALA A 9 -1.47 -1.17 14.93
C ALA A 9 -2.97 -1.24 14.62
N ARG A 10 -3.71 -0.25 15.16
CA ARG A 10 -5.15 -0.07 14.91
C ARG A 10 -5.45 0.66 13.62
N ASP A 11 -4.44 1.31 13.05
CA ASP A 11 -4.49 1.95 11.74
C ASP A 11 -3.07 1.99 11.16
N THR A 12 -2.96 2.00 9.84
CA THR A 12 -1.70 2.16 9.13
C THR A 12 -1.99 2.53 7.68
N ASP A 13 -0.95 2.86 6.92
CA ASP A 13 -1.08 3.03 5.48
C ASP A 13 -0.47 1.85 4.74
N VAL A 14 -0.99 1.59 3.55
CA VAL A 14 -0.34 0.76 2.55
C VAL A 14 -0.17 1.57 1.28
N ILE A 15 1.05 1.57 0.77
CA ILE A 15 1.46 2.30 -0.42
C ILE A 15 1.94 1.27 -1.43
N ILE A 16 1.36 1.30 -2.63
CA ILE A 16 1.78 0.45 -3.73
C ILE A 16 2.42 1.30 -4.82
N ARG A 17 3.68 0.98 -5.10
CA ARG A 17 4.47 1.56 -6.17
C ARG A 17 4.69 0.55 -7.27
N VAL A 18 4.52 0.98 -8.51
CA VAL A 18 4.88 0.20 -9.70
C VAL A 18 6.03 0.91 -10.40
N SER A 19 7.09 0.17 -10.70
CA SER A 19 8.27 0.68 -11.41
C SER A 19 8.60 -0.18 -12.61
N ASP A 20 9.13 0.47 -13.65
CA ASP A 20 9.80 -0.20 -14.76
C ASP A 20 11.28 -0.38 -14.44
N VAL A 21 11.72 -1.63 -14.32
CA VAL A 21 13.12 -1.96 -14.10
C VAL A 21 13.78 -2.24 -15.45
N TYR A 22 14.68 -1.35 -15.84
CA TYR A 22 15.44 -1.41 -17.08
C TYR A 22 16.53 -2.50 -16.99
N PRO A 23 16.99 -3.04 -18.13
CA PRO A 23 18.07 -4.03 -18.17
C PRO A 23 19.39 -3.57 -17.55
N ASP A 24 19.63 -2.26 -17.52
CA ASP A 24 20.80 -1.62 -16.88
C ASP A 24 20.66 -1.44 -15.37
N GLY A 25 19.54 -1.88 -14.79
CA GLY A 25 19.27 -1.84 -13.35
C GLY A 25 18.54 -0.59 -12.86
N ARG A 26 18.32 0.44 -13.71
CA ARG A 26 17.49 1.59 -13.33
C ARG A 26 16.07 1.13 -12.99
N SER A 27 15.48 1.68 -11.94
CA SER A 27 14.12 1.38 -11.49
C SER A 27 13.29 2.67 -11.55
N ILE A 28 12.58 2.88 -12.64
CA ILE A 28 11.84 4.12 -12.90
C ILE A 28 10.44 3.99 -12.32
N LEU A 29 10.10 4.83 -11.34
CA LEU A 29 8.76 4.90 -10.77
C LEU A 29 7.76 5.32 -11.86
N ILE A 30 6.72 4.52 -12.07
CA ILE A 30 5.63 4.84 -12.99
C ILE A 30 4.46 5.44 -12.22
N VAL A 31 4.08 4.80 -11.11
CA VAL A 31 2.95 5.22 -10.28
C VAL A 31 3.13 4.83 -8.84
N ASP A 32 2.59 5.65 -7.94
CA ASP A 32 2.56 5.48 -6.50
C ASP A 32 1.15 5.81 -6.00
N TYR A 33 0.51 4.89 -5.26
CA TYR A 33 -0.82 5.10 -4.66
C TYR A 33 -0.85 4.69 -3.18
N PRO A 34 -1.11 5.64 -2.26
CA PRO A 34 -1.34 5.35 -0.85
C PRO A 34 -2.80 4.96 -0.59
N TRP A 35 -3.02 4.15 0.43
CA TRP A 35 -4.33 3.82 0.96
C TRP A 35 -4.27 3.68 2.48
N CYS A 36 -5.07 4.49 3.19
CA CYS A 36 -5.14 4.47 4.65
C CYS A 36 -6.15 3.41 5.11
N LEU A 37 -5.74 2.52 6.01
CA LEU A 37 -6.52 1.31 6.32
C LEU A 37 -7.77 1.56 7.16
N ARG A 38 -7.86 2.70 7.85
CA ARG A 38 -9.15 3.14 8.43
C ARG A 38 -10.24 3.37 7.39
N TYR A 39 -9.87 3.56 6.12
CA TYR A 39 -10.78 3.73 4.98
C TYR A 39 -10.75 2.54 4.02
N ARG A 40 -10.35 1.35 4.49
CA ARG A 40 -10.26 0.13 3.67
C ARG A 40 -11.57 -0.27 2.98
N ASN A 41 -12.72 0.11 3.55
CA ASN A 41 -14.06 -0.27 3.11
C ASN A 41 -14.85 0.89 2.47
N GLY A 42 -14.24 2.07 2.35
CA GLY A 42 -14.93 3.29 1.90
C GLY A 42 -14.45 4.51 2.65
N PHE A 43 -14.84 5.69 2.17
CA PHE A 43 -14.53 6.99 2.79
C PHE A 43 -15.73 7.59 3.52
N ASP A 44 -16.85 6.88 3.57
CA ASP A 44 -18.10 7.31 4.22
C ASP A 44 -18.03 7.18 5.75
N HIS A 45 -17.21 6.26 6.26
CA HIS A 45 -16.92 6.10 7.68
C HIS A 45 -15.50 5.55 7.91
N GLU A 46 -14.98 5.77 9.12
CA GLU A 46 -13.73 5.16 9.57
C GLU A 46 -14.01 3.80 10.21
N GLU A 47 -13.22 2.78 9.88
CA GLU A 47 -13.17 1.52 10.61
C GLU A 47 -11.75 1.20 11.04
N LEU A 48 -11.49 1.13 12.35
CA LEU A 48 -10.17 0.72 12.84
C LEU A 48 -9.93 -0.79 12.66
N MET A 49 -8.65 -1.16 12.65
CA MET A 49 -8.20 -2.55 12.63
C MET A 49 -8.09 -3.10 14.05
N GLU A 50 -8.30 -4.41 14.17
CA GLU A 50 -7.88 -5.20 15.32
C GLU A 50 -6.45 -5.68 15.09
N PRO A 51 -5.51 -5.42 16.03
CA PRO A 51 -4.14 -5.87 15.91
C PRO A 51 -4.01 -7.38 15.68
N GLY A 52 -3.24 -7.78 14.67
CA GLY A 52 -2.99 -9.17 14.29
C GLY A 52 -4.05 -9.78 13.36
N THR A 53 -5.22 -9.16 13.21
CA THR A 53 -6.26 -9.64 12.29
C THR A 53 -5.86 -9.36 10.84
N VAL A 54 -6.12 -10.33 9.95
CA VAL A 54 -5.84 -10.22 8.51
C VAL A 54 -7.05 -9.63 7.81
N TYR A 55 -6.87 -8.48 7.16
CA TYR A 55 -7.91 -7.78 6.42
C TYR A 55 -7.68 -7.86 4.91
N PRO A 56 -8.74 -8.10 4.11
CA PRO A 56 -8.69 -7.85 2.68
C PRO A 56 -8.69 -6.33 2.44
N VAL A 57 -7.76 -5.85 1.63
CA VAL A 57 -7.61 -4.43 1.28
C VAL A 57 -7.60 -4.32 -0.24
N LYS A 58 -8.64 -3.69 -0.80
CA LYS A 58 -8.84 -3.55 -2.24
C LYS A 58 -8.98 -2.09 -2.63
N PHE A 59 -8.07 -1.62 -3.48
CA PHE A 59 -8.08 -0.25 -3.98
C PHE A 59 -7.42 -0.17 -5.36
N PRO A 60 -7.81 0.81 -6.20
CA PRO A 60 -7.15 1.04 -7.49
C PRO A 60 -5.72 1.53 -7.29
N VAL A 61 -4.77 1.05 -8.12
CA VAL A 61 -3.36 1.49 -8.12
C VAL A 61 -3.13 2.36 -9.37
N GLY A 62 -3.96 3.40 -9.48
CA GLY A 62 -3.97 4.32 -10.60
C GLY A 62 -4.40 3.73 -11.95
N TRP A 63 -4.26 4.56 -12.97
CA TRP A 63 -4.50 4.23 -14.37
C TRP A 63 -3.19 4.40 -15.15
N LEU A 64 -2.83 3.38 -15.93
CA LEU A 64 -1.54 3.32 -16.61
C LEU A 64 -1.74 2.98 -18.08
N SER A 65 -0.94 3.61 -18.93
CA SER A 65 -0.64 3.15 -20.29
C SER A 65 0.86 3.03 -20.39
N GLN A 66 1.38 1.81 -20.25
CA GLN A 66 2.81 1.56 -20.23
C GLN A 66 3.16 0.29 -20.99
N VAL A 67 4.19 0.37 -21.82
CA VAL A 67 4.80 -0.78 -22.49
C VAL A 67 6.08 -1.12 -21.74
N PHE A 68 6.14 -2.32 -21.15
CA PHE A 68 7.37 -2.85 -20.59
C PHE A 68 8.17 -3.51 -21.71
N GLY A 69 9.29 -2.89 -22.08
CA GLY A 69 10.14 -3.37 -23.17
C GLY A 69 10.73 -4.75 -22.93
N LYS A 70 11.23 -5.40 -23.99
CA LYS A 70 11.94 -6.69 -23.87
C LYS A 70 13.12 -6.54 -22.91
N GLY A 71 13.22 -7.45 -21.94
CA GLY A 71 14.28 -7.46 -20.93
C GLY A 71 14.00 -6.59 -19.71
N HIS A 72 12.95 -5.76 -19.74
CA HIS A 72 12.49 -5.02 -18.58
C HIS A 72 11.76 -5.94 -17.59
N ARG A 73 11.56 -5.44 -16.35
CA ARG A 73 10.76 -6.12 -15.33
C ARG A 73 9.79 -5.16 -14.67
N ILE A 74 8.61 -5.67 -14.34
CA ILE A 74 7.66 -4.97 -13.48
C ILE A 74 8.10 -5.18 -12.04
N ARG A 75 8.36 -4.08 -11.32
CA ARG A 75 8.60 -4.12 -9.87
C ARG A 75 7.40 -3.54 -9.13
N VAL A 76 6.94 -4.27 -8.12
CA VAL A 76 5.95 -3.79 -7.16
C VAL A 76 6.67 -3.59 -5.84
N THR A 77 6.58 -2.39 -5.29
CA THR A 77 7.09 -2.08 -3.95
C THR A 77 5.90 -1.76 -3.05
N ILE A 78 5.88 -2.38 -1.88
CA ILE A 78 4.87 -2.16 -0.85
C ILE A 78 5.56 -1.50 0.34
N ALA A 79 5.00 -0.39 0.80
CA ALA A 79 5.49 0.35 1.96
C ALA A 79 4.31 0.85 2.80
N SER A 80 4.59 1.35 4.00
CA SER A 80 3.59 1.97 4.87
C SER A 80 3.91 3.42 5.21
N THR A 81 4.85 4.01 4.48
CA THR A 81 5.16 5.44 4.53
C THR A 81 5.79 5.88 3.21
N GLY A 82 5.43 7.09 2.77
CA GLY A 82 5.98 7.75 1.60
C GLY A 82 6.49 9.14 1.93
N ALA A 83 6.82 9.41 3.19
CA ALA A 83 7.27 10.71 3.65
C ALA A 83 8.50 11.22 2.87
N PRO A 84 8.58 12.54 2.59
CA PRO A 84 7.64 13.59 3.02
C PRO A 84 6.47 13.82 2.04
N LEU A 85 6.32 13.01 0.97
CA LEU A 85 5.25 13.21 -0.02
C LEU A 85 3.86 12.94 0.56
N TYR A 86 3.77 11.92 1.42
CA TYR A 86 2.57 11.61 2.20
C TYR A 86 2.91 11.75 3.68
N GLU A 87 2.03 12.39 4.44
CA GLU A 87 2.15 12.47 5.90
C GLU A 87 2.18 11.06 6.49
N PRO A 88 3.10 10.74 7.42
CA PRO A 88 3.13 9.42 8.01
C PRO A 88 1.88 9.16 8.85
N ASN A 89 1.28 7.98 8.70
CA ASN A 89 0.27 7.51 9.64
C ASN A 89 0.87 7.34 11.05
N PRO A 90 0.28 7.95 12.10
CA PRO A 90 0.75 7.79 13.49
C PRO A 90 0.59 6.38 14.06
N GLN A 91 -0.19 5.52 13.40
CA GLN A 91 -0.44 4.11 13.76
C GLN A 91 -1.17 3.90 15.10
N ASN A 92 -1.60 4.97 15.76
CA ASN A 92 -2.33 4.93 17.04
C ASN A 92 -3.87 4.84 16.87
N GLY A 93 -4.38 4.98 15.65
CA GLY A 93 -5.82 4.96 15.33
C GLY A 93 -6.61 6.19 15.81
N LYS A 94 -5.92 7.26 16.24
CA LYS A 94 -6.54 8.54 16.58
C LYS A 94 -6.80 9.38 15.32
N PRO A 95 -7.63 10.43 15.40
CA PRO A 95 -7.75 11.40 14.32
C PRO A 95 -6.39 11.98 13.92
N PHE A 96 -6.21 12.26 12.63
CA PHE A 96 -5.03 12.97 12.15
C PHE A 96 -5.00 14.40 12.71
N THR A 97 -3.78 14.89 12.96
CA THR A 97 -3.49 16.20 13.54
C THR A 97 -2.49 16.93 12.65
N LEU A 98 -2.46 18.27 12.76
CA LEU A 98 -1.52 19.09 11.98
C LEU A 98 -0.06 18.79 12.34
N GLU A 99 0.22 18.60 13.63
CA GLU A 99 1.53 18.19 14.12
C GLU A 99 1.55 16.67 14.26
N PHE A 100 2.72 16.07 14.00
CA PHE A 100 2.90 14.63 14.18
C PHE A 100 2.82 14.32 15.69
N PRO A 101 1.93 13.41 16.12
CA PRO A 101 1.65 13.25 17.54
C PRO A 101 2.77 12.48 18.27
N ASP A 102 3.08 12.92 19.48
CA ASP A 102 4.12 12.29 20.34
C ASP A 102 3.79 10.85 20.75
N ASP A 103 2.52 10.47 20.69
CA ASP A 103 2.03 9.12 21.00
C ASP A 103 1.87 8.22 19.78
N ALA A 104 2.51 8.59 18.66
CA ALA A 104 2.64 7.70 17.51
C ALA A 104 3.34 6.40 17.90
N THR A 105 2.93 5.29 17.29
CA THR A 105 3.40 3.95 17.64
C THR A 105 4.14 3.30 16.48
N VAL A 106 5.11 2.44 16.77
CA VAL A 106 5.73 1.57 15.76
C VAL A 106 4.83 0.36 15.50
N ALA A 107 4.58 0.05 14.22
CA ALA A 107 3.82 -1.13 13.82
C ALA A 107 4.62 -2.09 12.94
N THR A 108 4.33 -3.37 13.10
CA THR A 108 4.72 -4.42 12.16
C THR A 108 3.57 -4.69 11.21
N ASN A 109 3.75 -4.32 9.95
CA ASN A 109 2.79 -4.59 8.88
C ASN A 109 3.21 -5.83 8.11
N THR A 110 2.29 -6.76 7.92
CA THR A 110 2.52 -8.02 7.21
C THR A 110 1.61 -8.12 6.00
N VAL A 111 2.20 -8.27 4.82
CA VAL A 111 1.49 -8.62 3.59
C VAL A 111 1.51 -10.13 3.44
N HIS A 112 0.33 -10.73 3.49
CA HIS A 112 0.17 -12.18 3.37
C HIS A 112 0.12 -12.57 1.88
N HIS A 113 0.92 -13.55 1.47
CA HIS A 113 0.97 -14.06 0.11
C HIS A 113 1.03 -15.59 0.08
N SER A 114 0.09 -16.21 0.80
CA SER A 114 -0.08 -17.68 0.83
C SER A 114 -1.19 -18.12 -0.12
N LYS A 115 -1.42 -19.44 -0.26
CA LYS A 115 -2.53 -19.97 -1.05
C LYS A 115 -3.90 -19.52 -0.52
N SER A 116 -4.06 -19.36 0.79
CA SER A 116 -5.30 -18.88 1.42
C SER A 116 -5.41 -17.35 1.42
N HIS A 117 -4.30 -16.63 1.38
CA HIS A 117 -4.22 -15.17 1.36
C HIS A 117 -3.39 -14.71 0.16
N ALA A 118 -3.96 -14.82 -1.03
CA ALA A 118 -3.26 -14.60 -2.30
C ALA A 118 -3.23 -13.13 -2.71
N SER A 119 -2.45 -12.30 -2.00
CA SER A 119 -2.25 -10.89 -2.37
C SER A 119 -1.74 -10.75 -3.80
N ARG A 120 -2.29 -9.82 -4.59
CA ARG A 120 -1.99 -9.66 -6.00
C ARG A 120 -2.20 -8.23 -6.51
N ILE A 121 -1.48 -7.89 -7.58
CA ILE A 121 -1.73 -6.69 -8.38
C ILE A 121 -2.43 -7.12 -9.67
N LEU A 122 -3.61 -6.55 -9.92
CA LEU A 122 -4.36 -6.79 -11.14
C LEU A 122 -3.91 -5.76 -12.19
N ALA A 123 -3.32 -6.25 -13.29
CA ALA A 123 -2.89 -5.42 -14.41
C ALA A 123 -3.82 -5.63 -15.62
N PRO A 124 -4.45 -4.57 -16.17
CA PRO A 124 -5.23 -4.68 -17.39
C PRO A 124 -4.29 -4.78 -18.60
N ILE A 125 -4.18 -5.97 -19.18
CA ILE A 125 -3.34 -6.21 -20.35
C ILE A 125 -4.19 -6.00 -21.62
N ALA A 126 -3.82 -5.01 -22.43
CA ALA A 126 -4.36 -4.88 -23.78
C ALA A 126 -3.82 -6.02 -24.65
N LYS A 127 -4.71 -6.62 -25.46
CA LYS A 127 -4.35 -7.66 -26.42
C LYS A 127 -3.83 -7.07 -27.72
#